data_AF-A0A3Q1HHY5-F1
#
_entry.id   AF-A0A3Q1HHY5-F1
#
_cell.length_a   1.000
_cell.length_b   1.000
_cell.length_c   1.000
_cell.angle_alpha   90.00
_cell.angle_beta   90.00
_cell.angle_gamma   90.00
#
_symmetry.space_group_name_H-M   'P 1'
#
loop_
_entity.id
_entity.type
_entity.pdbx_description
1 polymer ?
#
loop_
_entity_poly.entity_id
_entity_poly.type
_entity_poly.pdbx_seq_one_letter_code
_entity_poly.pdbx_strand_id
1 'polypeptide(L)'
;MTEWDTAPMCYYNVDSNKRCCSTLPVTVYKPPDSVSIKFDSVEPMVEGHQYTLRCTVNNVAPIKNLTVTIYRGKTPLGPPLPVSDLQKTPVSKDFIMTISPKVQDNGVQYWCEAKLELGPAGPQRPPVVKSAQITANVNSSCIKLIPSIIMCLMLFCFCLV
;
A
#
# COMPACT_ATOMS: atom_id res chain seq x y z
N MET A 1 -24.90 -10.17 -4.31
CA MET A 1 -25.25 -9.17 -5.34
C MET A 1 -24.35 -9.42 -6.54
N THR A 2 -24.91 -9.62 -7.74
CA THR A 2 -24.16 -10.06 -8.94
C THR A 2 -24.10 -9.00 -10.04
N GLU A 3 -24.89 -7.93 -9.95
CA GLU A 3 -24.94 -6.86 -10.95
C GLU A 3 -24.02 -5.71 -10.57
N TRP A 4 -23.04 -5.41 -11.43
CA TRP A 4 -21.99 -4.40 -11.19
C TRP A 4 -21.95 -3.34 -12.30
N ASP A 5 -22.67 -3.56 -13.40
CA ASP A 5 -22.76 -2.61 -14.51
C ASP A 5 -24.21 -2.18 -14.74
N THR A 6 -24.70 -1.37 -13.81
CA THR A 6 -26.07 -0.85 -13.87
C THR A 6 -26.11 0.51 -14.56
N ALA A 7 -26.87 0.59 -15.65
CA ALA A 7 -27.14 1.82 -16.38
C ALA A 7 -28.66 2.11 -16.35
N PRO A 8 -29.20 2.59 -15.21
CA PRO A 8 -30.63 2.87 -15.11
C PRO A 8 -31.01 4.02 -16.05
N MET A 9 -32.11 3.82 -16.77
CA MET A 9 -32.62 4.76 -17.75
C MET A 9 -33.98 5.26 -17.32
N CYS A 10 -34.09 6.57 -17.14
CA CYS A 10 -35.34 7.26 -16.86
C CYS A 10 -36.00 7.66 -18.17
N TYR A 11 -37.31 7.45 -18.30
CA TYR A 11 -38.10 7.85 -19.45
C TYR A 11 -39.09 8.95 -19.05
N TYR A 12 -39.24 9.95 -19.90
CA TYR A 12 -40.21 11.03 -19.69
C TYR A 12 -40.76 11.52 -21.03
N ASN A 13 -41.97 12.06 -20.99
CA ASN A 13 -42.61 12.65 -22.17
C ASN A 13 -42.20 14.12 -22.25
N VAL A 14 -41.78 14.56 -23.43
CA VAL A 14 -41.42 15.96 -23.70
C VAL A 14 -42.62 16.69 -24.32
N ASP A 15 -43.28 16.06 -25.29
CA ASP A 15 -44.49 16.55 -25.96
C ASP A 15 -45.43 15.37 -26.26
N SER A 16 -46.65 15.65 -26.76
CA SER A 16 -47.74 14.69 -27.00
C SER A 16 -47.33 13.40 -27.72
N ASN A 17 -46.32 13.47 -28.60
CA ASN A 17 -45.82 12.34 -29.38
C ASN A 17 -44.30 12.08 -29.23
N LYS A 18 -43.61 12.74 -28.29
CA LYS A 18 -42.15 12.62 -28.14
C LYS A 18 -41.76 12.12 -26.75
N ARG A 19 -41.25 10.90 -26.69
CA ARG A 19 -40.68 10.28 -25.49
C ARG A 19 -39.16 10.43 -25.51
N CYS A 20 -38.60 10.92 -24.40
CA CYS A 20 -37.16 11.07 -24.21
C CYS A 20 -36.68 10.14 -23.09
N CYS A 21 -35.36 10.02 -22.97
CA CYS A 21 -34.70 9.17 -22.01
C CYS A 21 -33.46 9.86 -21.43
N SER A 22 -33.09 9.51 -20.20
CA SER A 22 -31.82 9.92 -19.60
C SER A 22 -31.21 8.76 -18.82
N THR A 23 -29.92 8.52 -19.01
CA THR A 23 -29.19 7.50 -18.27
C THR A 23 -28.59 8.13 -17.02
N LEU A 24 -28.86 7.55 -15.86
CA LEU A 24 -28.28 7.98 -14.60
C LEU A 24 -26.96 7.22 -14.36
N PRO A 25 -25.83 7.92 -14.13
CA PRO A 25 -24.59 7.25 -13.80
C PRO A 25 -24.67 6.68 -12.37
N VAL A 26 -24.67 5.36 -12.24
CA VAL A 26 -24.64 4.66 -10.95
C VAL A 26 -23.32 3.92 -10.81
N THR A 27 -22.69 4.05 -9.64
CA THR A 27 -21.50 3.27 -9.29
C THR A 27 -21.85 2.35 -8.13
N VAL A 28 -21.87 1.04 -8.41
CA VAL A 28 -21.94 0.01 -7.39
C VAL A 28 -20.53 -0.20 -6.83
N TYR A 29 -20.39 -0.19 -5.50
CA TYR A 29 -19.09 -0.32 -4.86
C TYR A 29 -19.10 -1.35 -3.73
N LYS A 30 -17.91 -1.87 -3.44
CA LYS A 30 -17.65 -2.79 -2.34
C LYS A 30 -16.26 -2.50 -1.75
N PRO A 31 -16.16 -2.19 -0.44
CA PRO A 31 -14.88 -2.10 0.24
C PRO A 31 -14.08 -3.40 0.15
N PRO A 32 -12.74 -3.35 0.26
CA PRO A 32 -11.93 -4.57 0.34
C PRO A 32 -12.39 -5.50 1.47
N ASP A 33 -12.38 -6.81 1.24
CA ASP A 33 -12.67 -7.78 2.31
C ASP A 33 -11.52 -7.86 3.31
N SER A 34 -10.30 -7.77 2.79
CA SER A 34 -9.08 -7.75 3.60
C SER A 34 -7.95 -7.06 2.85
N VAL A 35 -7.00 -6.57 3.65
CA VAL A 35 -5.76 -6.00 3.17
C VAL A 35 -4.62 -6.64 3.96
N SER A 36 -3.61 -7.14 3.28
CA SER A 36 -2.44 -7.76 3.91
C SER A 36 -1.15 -7.18 3.35
N ILE A 37 -0.10 -7.18 4.14
CA ILE A 37 1.22 -6.72 3.73
C ILE A 37 2.26 -7.78 4.08
N LYS A 38 3.27 -7.95 3.23
CA LYS A 38 4.43 -8.81 3.49
C LYS A 38 5.69 -8.26 2.82
N PHE A 39 6.84 -8.68 3.35
CA PHE A 39 8.10 -8.65 2.61
C PHE A 39 8.17 -9.89 1.72
N ASP A 40 8.48 -9.74 0.44
CA ASP A 40 8.64 -10.87 -0.48
C ASP A 40 9.95 -11.64 -0.26
N SER A 41 10.90 -11.04 0.45
CA SER A 41 12.22 -11.59 0.79
C SER A 41 12.27 -12.16 2.20
N VAL A 42 13.20 -13.10 2.42
CA VAL A 42 13.51 -13.65 3.75
C VAL A 42 14.20 -12.59 4.63
N GLU A 43 13.72 -12.43 5.87
CA GLU A 43 14.38 -11.63 6.91
C GLU A 43 15.60 -12.35 7.50
N PRO A 44 16.63 -11.63 8.01
CA PRO A 44 16.73 -10.18 8.20
C PRO A 44 17.17 -9.42 6.94
N MET A 45 16.72 -8.18 6.83
CA MET A 45 17.13 -7.24 5.80
C MET A 45 18.54 -6.72 6.07
N VAL A 46 19.21 -6.27 5.02
CA VAL A 46 20.56 -5.71 5.04
C VAL A 46 20.48 -4.27 4.57
N GLU A 47 21.07 -3.36 5.36
CA GLU A 47 21.09 -1.94 5.03
C GLU A 47 21.58 -1.66 3.60
N GLY A 48 20.88 -0.75 2.92
CA GLY A 48 21.23 -0.31 1.57
C GLY A 48 20.84 -1.27 0.45
N HIS A 49 20.39 -2.49 0.76
CA HIS A 49 19.85 -3.41 -0.23
C HIS A 49 18.39 -3.07 -0.58
N GLN A 50 17.93 -3.51 -1.73
CA GLN A 50 16.56 -3.35 -2.17
C GLN A 50 15.70 -4.52 -1.73
N TYR A 51 14.54 -4.22 -1.19
CA TYR A 51 13.54 -5.19 -0.76
C TYR A 51 12.18 -4.85 -1.32
N THR A 52 11.39 -5.88 -1.59
CA THR A 52 10.06 -5.75 -2.18
C THR A 52 9.00 -5.91 -1.11
N LEU A 53 8.22 -4.84 -0.90
CA LEU A 53 6.99 -4.87 -0.13
C LEU A 53 5.81 -5.19 -1.06
N ARG A 54 4.97 -6.12 -0.62
CA ARG A 54 3.74 -6.47 -1.32
C ARG A 54 2.55 -6.24 -0.41
N CYS A 55 1.64 -5.37 -0.84
CA CYS A 55 0.34 -5.16 -0.26
C CYS A 55 -0.73 -5.84 -1.13
N THR A 56 -1.48 -6.77 -0.59
CA THR A 56 -2.57 -7.47 -1.29
C THR A 56 -3.90 -6.92 -0.81
N VAL A 57 -4.73 -6.43 -1.74
CA VAL A 57 -6.08 -5.94 -1.47
C VAL A 57 -7.06 -6.93 -2.07
N ASN A 58 -7.96 -7.49 -1.27
CA ASN A 58 -8.86 -8.55 -1.70
C ASN A 58 -10.27 -8.06 -2.02
N ASN A 59 -10.78 -8.50 -3.18
CA ASN A 59 -12.19 -8.44 -3.55
C ASN A 59 -12.85 -7.05 -3.46
N VAL A 60 -12.16 -6.03 -3.99
CA VAL A 60 -12.59 -4.62 -3.97
C VAL A 60 -13.21 -4.21 -5.30
N ALA A 61 -14.21 -3.32 -5.27
CA ALA A 61 -14.87 -2.78 -6.46
C ALA A 61 -15.37 -1.33 -6.26
N PRO A 62 -15.39 -0.52 -7.33
CA PRO A 62 -14.65 -0.71 -8.57
C PRO A 62 -13.16 -0.42 -8.33
N ILE A 63 -12.26 -1.19 -8.95
CA ILE A 63 -10.84 -1.05 -8.64
C ILE A 63 -10.25 0.29 -9.10
N LYS A 64 -10.79 0.89 -10.16
CA LYS A 64 -10.36 2.20 -10.69
C LYS A 64 -10.42 3.34 -9.66
N ASN A 65 -11.26 3.20 -8.63
CA ASN A 65 -11.44 4.20 -7.57
C ASN A 65 -10.58 3.90 -6.34
N LEU A 66 -9.80 2.83 -6.37
CA LEU A 66 -8.95 2.43 -5.26
C LEU A 66 -7.64 3.23 -5.27
N THR A 67 -7.25 3.69 -4.09
CA THR A 67 -5.92 4.22 -3.81
C THR A 67 -5.28 3.36 -2.72
N VAL A 68 -4.00 3.03 -2.90
CA VAL A 68 -3.24 2.23 -1.93
C VAL A 68 -2.01 3.01 -1.49
N THR A 69 -1.86 3.21 -0.19
CA THR A 69 -0.69 3.88 0.38
C THR A 69 0.02 2.94 1.33
N ILE A 70 1.33 2.81 1.15
CA ILE A 70 2.20 2.01 2.03
C ILE A 70 2.94 2.96 2.96
N TYR A 71 2.94 2.62 4.24
CA TYR A 71 3.51 3.42 5.31
C TYR A 71 4.70 2.72 5.96
N ARG A 72 5.65 3.54 6.41
CA ARG A 72 6.70 3.23 7.37
C ARG A 72 6.42 4.02 8.65
N GLY A 73 6.04 3.34 9.71
CA GLY A 73 5.52 3.95 10.93
C GLY A 73 4.29 4.80 10.62
N LYS A 74 4.43 6.12 10.69
CA LYS A 74 3.37 7.09 10.35
C LYS A 74 3.61 7.81 9.01
N THR A 75 4.72 7.53 8.35
CA THR A 75 5.17 8.26 7.15
C THR A 75 4.81 7.46 5.91
N PRO A 76 4.11 8.05 4.91
CA PRO A 76 3.90 7.38 3.63
C PRO A 76 5.24 7.23 2.89
N LEU A 77 5.47 6.06 2.29
CA LEU A 77 6.70 5.78 1.55
C LEU A 77 6.79 6.46 0.18
N GLY A 78 5.66 6.99 -0.31
CA GLY A 78 5.56 7.66 -1.59
C GLY A 78 4.11 8.07 -1.90
N PRO A 79 3.83 8.52 -3.13
CA PRO A 79 2.46 8.75 -3.59
C PRO A 79 1.67 7.43 -3.58
N PRO A 80 0.32 7.51 -3.53
CA PRO A 80 -0.52 6.32 -3.67
C PRO A 80 -0.21 5.54 -4.94
N LEU A 81 -0.20 4.21 -4.84
CA LEU A 81 0.14 3.32 -5.94
C LEU A 81 -0.95 3.35 -7.02
N PRO A 82 -0.58 3.48 -8.30
CA PRO A 82 -1.53 3.66 -9.39
C PRO A 82 -2.31 2.38 -9.68
N VAL A 83 -3.57 2.55 -10.10
CA VAL A 83 -4.41 1.49 -10.64
C VAL A 83 -4.67 1.78 -12.11
N SER A 84 -4.28 0.86 -13.00
CA SER A 84 -4.58 0.91 -14.44
C SER A 84 -5.83 0.12 -14.84
N ASP A 85 -6.45 -0.56 -13.89
CA ASP A 85 -7.55 -1.49 -14.12
C ASP A 85 -8.90 -0.76 -14.01
N LEU A 86 -9.80 -1.07 -14.95
CA LEU A 86 -11.12 -0.44 -15.07
C LEU A 86 -12.26 -1.38 -14.66
N GLN A 87 -11.94 -2.56 -14.13
CA GLN A 87 -12.92 -3.56 -13.76
C GLN A 87 -13.89 -3.02 -12.68
N LYS A 88 -15.19 -3.14 -13.00
CA LYS A 88 -16.29 -2.73 -12.11
C LYS A 88 -16.66 -3.82 -11.10
N THR A 89 -16.39 -5.08 -11.43
CA THR A 89 -16.64 -6.22 -10.54
C THR A 89 -15.52 -6.36 -9.48
N PRO A 90 -15.79 -7.04 -8.36
CA PRO A 90 -14.81 -7.26 -7.32
C PRO A 90 -13.59 -8.03 -7.81
N VAL A 91 -12.41 -7.50 -7.48
CA VAL A 91 -11.12 -8.08 -7.85
C VAL A 91 -10.13 -8.01 -6.70
N SER A 92 -9.21 -8.97 -6.67
CA SER A 92 -8.04 -8.94 -5.79
C SER A 92 -6.82 -8.49 -6.57
N LYS A 93 -6.00 -7.61 -5.99
CA LYS A 93 -4.79 -7.09 -6.65
C LYS A 93 -3.65 -6.89 -5.67
N ASP A 94 -2.45 -7.19 -6.17
CA ASP A 94 -1.18 -6.93 -5.49
C ASP A 94 -0.62 -5.56 -5.89
N PHE A 95 -0.11 -4.85 -4.89
CA PHE A 95 0.51 -3.55 -4.99
C PHE A 95 1.93 -3.66 -4.46
N ILE A 96 2.91 -3.38 -5.33
CA ILE A 96 4.32 -3.65 -5.08
C ILE A 96 5.07 -2.32 -4.90
N MET A 97 5.95 -2.27 -3.90
CA MET A 97 6.85 -1.14 -3.69
C MET A 97 8.25 -1.62 -3.28
N THR A 98 9.27 -1.08 -3.94
CA THR A 98 10.67 -1.33 -3.57
C THR A 98 11.09 -0.35 -2.48
N ILE A 99 11.74 -0.86 -1.44
CA ILE A 99 12.30 -0.07 -0.35
C ILE A 99 13.81 -0.33 -0.20
N SER A 100 14.52 0.66 0.32
CA SER A 100 15.90 0.51 0.79
C SER A 100 15.95 0.86 2.28
N PRO A 101 15.80 -0.13 3.18
CA PRO A 101 15.79 0.09 4.61
C PRO A 101 17.17 0.55 5.10
N LYS A 102 17.14 1.41 6.11
CA LYS A 102 18.31 1.88 6.87
C LYS A 102 18.39 1.14 8.21
N VAL A 103 19.54 1.17 8.87
CA VAL A 103 19.66 0.61 10.25
C VAL A 103 18.65 1.23 11.22
N GLN A 104 18.32 2.51 11.04
CA GLN A 104 17.31 3.21 11.85
C GLN A 104 15.88 2.68 11.64
N ASP A 105 15.64 1.95 10.54
CA ASP A 105 14.35 1.33 10.26
C ASP A 105 14.19 -0.02 10.98
N ASN A 106 15.21 -0.50 11.70
CA ASN A 106 15.12 -1.71 12.51
C ASN A 106 14.06 -1.57 13.62
N GLY A 107 13.14 -2.52 13.70
CA GLY A 107 12.00 -2.47 14.62
C GLY A 107 10.86 -1.55 14.17
N VAL A 108 11.01 -0.85 13.03
CA VAL A 108 9.94 0.00 12.49
C VAL A 108 8.86 -0.84 11.82
N GLN A 109 7.61 -0.46 12.04
CA GLN A 109 6.45 -1.12 11.48
C GLN A 109 6.10 -0.62 10.08
N TYR A 110 5.72 -1.53 9.20
CA TYR A 110 5.18 -1.27 7.88
C TYR A 110 3.73 -1.75 7.79
N TRP A 111 2.89 -1.00 7.09
CA TRP A 111 1.49 -1.33 6.86
C TRP A 111 0.98 -0.65 5.61
N CYS A 112 -0.12 -1.14 5.04
CA CYS A 112 -0.78 -0.49 3.91
C CYS A 112 -2.23 -0.14 4.21
N GLU A 113 -2.66 0.99 3.65
CA GLU A 113 -4.02 1.50 3.68
C GLU A 113 -4.61 1.39 2.27
N ALA A 114 -5.79 0.79 2.16
CA ALA A 114 -6.57 0.75 0.93
C ALA A 114 -7.81 1.64 1.11
N LYS A 115 -7.91 2.69 0.31
CA LYS A 115 -8.96 3.71 0.38
C LYS A 115 -9.73 3.80 -0.93
N LEU A 116 -11.05 3.74 -0.86
CA LEU A 116 -11.93 3.79 -2.02
C LEU A 116 -12.51 5.20 -2.22
N GLU A 117 -12.04 5.90 -3.24
CA GLU A 117 -12.39 7.30 -3.54
C GLU A 117 -13.52 7.38 -4.57
N LEU A 118 -14.75 7.49 -4.08
CA LEU A 118 -15.97 7.47 -4.91
C LEU A 118 -16.44 8.87 -5.36
N GLY A 119 -15.69 9.91 -5.03
CA GLY A 119 -16.01 11.30 -5.37
C GLY A 119 -17.16 11.89 -4.54
N PRO A 120 -17.68 13.07 -4.92
CA PRO A 120 -18.64 13.83 -4.12
C PRO A 120 -20.03 13.18 -4.00
N ALA A 121 -20.39 12.31 -4.95
CA ALA A 121 -21.63 11.54 -4.89
C ALA A 121 -21.51 10.26 -4.03
N GLY A 122 -20.30 9.95 -3.55
CA GLY A 122 -20.03 8.81 -2.68
C GLY A 122 -20.37 9.08 -1.20
N PRO A 123 -20.06 8.12 -0.31
CA PRO A 123 -20.20 8.30 1.12
C PRO A 123 -19.38 9.48 1.65
N GLN A 124 -19.89 10.19 2.66
CA GLN A 124 -19.20 11.32 3.27
C GLN A 124 -17.80 10.94 3.81
N ARG A 125 -17.66 9.70 4.32
CA ARG A 125 -16.37 9.13 4.71
C ARG A 125 -16.01 8.01 3.73
N PRO A 126 -14.92 8.16 2.96
CA PRO A 126 -14.45 7.09 2.07
C PRO A 126 -14.22 5.79 2.85
N PRO A 127 -14.62 4.63 2.31
CA PRO A 127 -14.27 3.34 2.89
C PRO A 127 -12.75 3.15 2.92
N VAL A 128 -12.24 2.75 4.08
CA VAL A 128 -10.81 2.52 4.32
C VAL A 128 -10.63 1.19 5.04
N VAL A 129 -9.71 0.36 4.54
CA VAL A 129 -9.28 -0.88 5.18
C VAL A 129 -7.76 -0.88 5.32
N LYS A 130 -7.26 -1.27 6.48
CA LYS A 130 -5.83 -1.29 6.81
C LYS A 130 -5.35 -2.72 6.97
N SER A 131 -4.10 -2.97 6.58
CA SER A 131 -3.44 -4.22 6.91
C SER A 131 -3.06 -4.29 8.39
N ALA A 132 -2.75 -5.50 8.86
CA ALA A 132 -1.90 -5.66 10.02
C ALA A 132 -0.52 -5.02 9.78
N GLN A 133 0.18 -4.71 10.86
CA GLN A 133 1.54 -4.16 10.81
C GLN A 133 2.57 -5.29 10.83
N ILE A 134 3.60 -5.17 10.01
CA ILE A 134 4.78 -6.06 10.00
C ILE A 134 6.00 -5.28 10.44
N THR A 135 6.93 -5.92 11.15
CA THR A 135 8.10 -5.24 11.70
C THR A 135 9.32 -5.53 10.83
N ALA A 136 10.07 -4.50 10.44
CA ALA A 136 11.32 -4.71 9.71
C ALA A 136 12.44 -5.10 10.68
N ASN A 137 13.15 -6.18 10.34
CA ASN A 137 14.40 -6.57 10.98
C ASN A 137 15.57 -6.21 10.06
N VAL A 138 16.37 -5.21 10.44
CA VAL A 138 17.43 -4.65 9.57
C VAL A 138 18.79 -4.76 10.24
N ASN A 139 19.68 -5.52 9.61
CA ASN A 139 21.09 -5.65 9.97
C ASN A 139 21.92 -4.57 9.29
N SER A 140 22.91 -4.05 10.02
CA SER A 140 23.90 -3.17 9.41
C SER A 140 24.84 -3.96 8.51
N SER A 141 25.08 -3.43 7.31
CA SER A 141 26.13 -3.91 6.41
C SER A 141 27.52 -3.61 6.95
N CYS A 142 27.62 -2.63 7.87
CA CYS A 142 28.83 -2.37 8.63
C CYS A 142 28.93 -3.44 9.73
N ILE A 143 29.47 -4.61 9.39
CA ILE A 143 30.25 -5.36 10.37
C ILE A 143 31.19 -4.32 10.97
N LYS A 144 31.06 -4.05 12.26
CA LYS A 144 32.04 -3.22 12.98
C LYS A 144 33.38 -3.88 12.69
N LEU A 145 34.11 -3.36 11.70
CA LEU A 145 35.55 -3.38 11.73
C LEU A 145 35.82 -2.72 13.06
N ILE A 146 35.96 -3.51 14.11
CA ILE A 146 36.60 -3.06 15.33
C ILE A 146 37.94 -2.60 14.76
N PRO A 147 38.18 -1.29 14.60
CA PRO A 147 39.53 -0.90 14.26
C PRO A 147 40.30 -1.44 15.47
N SER A 148 41.39 -2.15 15.21
CA SER A 148 42.27 -2.71 16.22
C SER A 148 42.93 -1.62 17.10
N ILE A 149 42.21 -0.56 17.46
CA ILE A 149 42.56 0.48 18.41
C ILE A 149 42.81 -0.14 19.79
N ILE A 150 42.12 -1.24 20.14
CA ILE A 150 42.48 -2.02 21.34
C ILE A 150 43.82 -2.76 21.16
N MET A 151 44.20 -3.17 19.96
CA MET A 151 45.53 -3.76 19.71
C MET A 151 46.63 -2.68 19.67
N CYS A 152 46.32 -1.48 19.19
CA CYS A 152 47.27 -0.35 19.16
C CYS A 152 47.53 0.20 20.58
N LEU A 153 46.51 0.27 21.44
CA LEU A 153 46.67 0.68 22.84
C LEU A 153 47.45 -0.33 23.70
N MET A 154 47.35 -1.63 23.39
CA MET A 154 48.12 -2.67 24.09
C MET A 154 49.58 -2.77 23.62
N LEU A 155 49.90 -2.36 22.38
CA LEU A 155 51.28 -2.31 21.87
C LEU A 155 52.08 -1.09 22.35
N PHE A 156 51.43 0.01 22.74
CA PHE A 156 52.10 1.17 23.35
C PHE A 156 52.37 1.02 24.86
N CYS A 157 51.81 0.00 25.53
CA CYS A 157 51.99 -0.21 26.97
C CYS A 157 53.16 -1.14 27.35
N PHE A 158 53.79 -1.84 26.39
CA PHE A 158 54.88 -2.80 26.66
C PHE A 158 56.30 -2.30 26.32
N CYS A 159 56.48 -1.04 25.94
CA CYS A 159 57.80 -0.45 25.67
C CYS A 159 58.28 0.57 26.72
N LEU A 160 57.62 0.69 27.88
CA LEU A 160 57.90 1.73 28.88
C LEU A 160 58.09 1.23 30.32
N VAL A 161 58.37 -0.05 30.54
CA VAL A 161 58.87 -0.57 31.83
C VAL A 161 60.04 -1.52 31.59
#